data_AF-A0A0S7XMR3-F1
#
_entry.id   AF-A0A0S7XMR3-F1
#
_cell.length_a   1.000
_cell.length_b   1.000
_cell.length_c   1.000
_cell.angle_alpha   90.00
_cell.angle_beta   90.00
_cell.angle_gamma   90.00
#
_symmetry.space_group_name_H-M   'P 1'
#
loop_
_entity.id
_entity.type
_entity.pdbx_description
1 polymer ?
#
loop_
_entity_poly.entity_id
_entity_poly.type
_entity_poly.pdbx_seq_one_letter_code
_entity_poly.pdbx_strand_id
1 'polypeptide(L)'
;MKKFGISRRGRLEAISIKNKEYMNRNWLYQKYEIEKLGAPEIARLCQCGDSVIYNWLNRFKIPRRNRSDAHFVTPVRNLTVAWLRKKYIDENLSCSDIAKISNCSRSSISRRLGKFGIPKKIIPKIQLKKSKIQKKSMSSKKMRKFLSNKMKKKWQDPEFREYMASVLKRRWNDPKCRADMIKKHYKKVRPTTPEKIFDEITPDNIKYVGNGSWWRKLPNGQYKNPDFKIKGQSKVIEIFGNYWHRKGTMYDNPSYLIELYKKVGIDCLIFWEREIHNNQSKVLEQTLRFI
;
A
#
# COMPACT_ATOMS: atom_id res chain seq x y z
N MET A 1 55.31 -7.02 51.75
CA MET A 1 56.25 -7.03 50.60
C MET A 1 57.44 -7.95 50.91
N LYS A 2 57.42 -9.30 50.91
CA LYS A 2 56.38 -10.36 50.78
C LYS A 2 55.09 -9.86 50.14
N LYS A 3 55.02 -9.68 48.83
CA LYS A 3 53.76 -9.31 48.19
C LYS A 3 53.52 -10.32 47.07
N PHE A 4 52.78 -11.38 47.42
CA PHE A 4 52.42 -12.54 46.59
C PHE A 4 53.53 -13.60 46.43
N GLY A 5 53.67 -14.45 47.45
CA GLY A 5 54.43 -15.70 47.38
C GLY A 5 53.76 -16.70 46.43
N ILE A 6 53.95 -16.51 45.13
CA ILE A 6 53.64 -17.50 44.10
C ILE A 6 54.95 -17.82 43.41
N SER A 7 55.55 -18.93 43.85
CA SER A 7 56.66 -19.59 43.18
C SER A 7 56.36 -19.72 41.68
N ARG A 8 57.36 -19.50 40.82
CA ARG A 8 57.28 -19.80 39.37
C ARG A 8 57.03 -21.31 39.22
N ARG A 9 55.77 -21.72 39.33
CA ARG A 9 55.32 -23.06 38.93
C ARG A 9 55.54 -23.16 37.43
N GLY A 10 56.39 -24.11 37.04
CA GLY A 10 56.92 -24.29 35.71
C GLY A 10 55.85 -24.20 34.63
N ARG A 11 55.99 -23.21 33.76
CA ARG A 11 55.24 -23.09 32.50
C ARG A 11 55.65 -24.16 31.46
N LEU A 12 56.60 -25.02 31.81
CA LEU A 12 57.29 -25.91 30.88
C LEU A 12 56.66 -27.30 30.77
N GLU A 13 55.70 -27.68 31.62
CA GLU A 13 55.09 -29.02 31.57
C GLU A 13 53.60 -29.04 31.16
N ALA A 14 52.97 -27.87 30.92
CA ALA A 14 51.54 -27.79 30.58
C ALA A 14 51.22 -27.41 29.11
N ILE A 15 52.22 -27.31 28.21
CA ILE A 15 52.02 -26.92 26.80
C ILE A 15 52.76 -27.89 25.86
N SER A 16 52.78 -29.19 26.19
CA SER A 16 53.57 -30.20 25.48
C SER A 16 52.75 -31.33 24.85
N ILE A 17 51.54 -31.04 24.34
CA ILE A 17 51.04 -31.62 23.07
C ILE A 17 50.16 -30.53 22.42
N LYS A 18 50.76 -29.63 21.64
CA LYS A 18 49.98 -28.90 20.62
C LYS A 18 49.69 -29.92 19.53
N ASN A 19 48.43 -30.36 19.42
CA ASN A 19 48.04 -31.34 18.43
C ASN A 19 48.23 -30.78 17.00
N LYS A 20 49.41 -31.04 16.42
CA LYS A 20 49.84 -30.58 15.08
C LYS A 20 49.36 -31.53 13.97
N GLU A 21 48.28 -32.27 14.19
CA GLU A 21 47.65 -33.17 13.20
C GLU A 21 47.36 -32.48 11.86
N TYR A 22 47.10 -31.17 11.86
CA TYR A 22 46.93 -30.36 10.64
C TYR A 22 48.17 -30.29 9.74
N MET A 23 49.35 -30.68 10.24
CA MET A 23 50.58 -30.80 9.45
C MET A 23 50.68 -32.13 8.69
N ASN A 24 49.74 -33.06 8.91
CA ASN A 24 49.61 -34.27 8.10
C ASN A 24 48.61 -34.01 6.97
N ARG A 25 49.06 -34.18 5.72
CA ARG A 25 48.23 -33.94 4.53
C ARG A 25 46.95 -34.79 4.51
N ASN A 26 47.05 -36.07 4.85
CA ASN A 26 45.91 -36.98 4.78
C ASN A 26 44.89 -36.67 5.87
N TRP A 27 45.35 -36.36 7.08
CA TRP A 27 44.47 -35.91 8.15
C TRP A 27 43.77 -34.61 7.78
N LEU A 28 44.52 -33.62 7.28
CA LEU A 28 43.95 -32.33 6.90
C LEU A 28 42.95 -32.47 5.74
N TYR A 29 43.26 -33.32 4.75
CA TYR A 29 42.34 -33.63 3.65
C TYR A 29 41.09 -34.36 4.14
N GLN A 30 41.23 -35.36 5.02
CA GLN A 30 40.11 -36.06 5.63
C GLN A 30 39.18 -35.09 6.36
N LYS A 31 39.73 -34.22 7.23
CA LYS A 31 38.94 -33.24 7.97
C LYS A 31 38.32 -32.16 7.07
N TYR A 32 39.06 -31.65 6.10
CA TYR A 32 38.65 -30.51 5.28
C TYR A 32 37.77 -30.89 4.09
N GLU A 33 38.10 -31.99 3.40
CA GLU A 33 37.48 -32.39 2.14
C GLU A 33 36.48 -33.54 2.31
N ILE A 34 36.74 -34.51 3.19
CA ILE A 34 35.82 -35.64 3.41
C ILE A 34 34.77 -35.28 4.46
N GLU A 35 35.21 -34.87 5.65
CA GLU A 35 34.33 -34.47 6.77
C GLU A 35 33.78 -33.03 6.63
N LYS A 36 34.23 -32.30 5.60
CA LYS A 36 33.77 -30.96 5.24
C LYS A 36 33.89 -29.88 6.32
N LEU A 37 34.72 -30.06 7.35
CA LEU A 37 34.96 -29.07 8.39
C LEU A 37 35.59 -27.78 7.85
N GLY A 38 35.11 -26.63 8.29
CA GLY A 38 35.69 -25.34 7.94
C GLY A 38 37.08 -25.16 8.57
N ALA A 39 37.95 -24.36 7.92
CA ALA A 39 39.26 -24.04 8.48
C ALA A 39 39.21 -23.47 9.92
N PRO A 40 38.20 -22.64 10.32
CA PRO A 40 38.05 -22.21 11.72
C PRO A 40 37.67 -23.32 12.71
N GLU A 41 37.04 -24.40 12.24
CA GLU A 41 36.69 -25.56 13.07
C GLU A 41 37.90 -26.44 13.30
N ILE A 42 38.63 -26.75 12.23
CA ILE A 42 39.89 -27.48 12.29
C ILE A 42 40.88 -26.73 13.18
N ALA A 43 40.93 -25.39 13.07
CA ALA A 43 41.75 -24.55 13.93
C ALA A 43 41.40 -24.66 15.41
N ARG A 44 40.10 -24.73 15.76
CA ARG A 44 39.65 -24.99 17.13
C ARG A 44 40.03 -26.38 17.62
N LEU A 45 39.89 -27.41 16.78
CA LEU A 45 40.28 -28.78 17.11
C LEU A 45 41.79 -28.87 17.40
N CYS A 46 42.61 -28.17 16.61
CA CYS A 46 44.06 -28.17 16.75
C CYS A 46 44.60 -27.08 17.68
N GLN A 47 43.72 -26.28 18.30
CA GLN A 47 44.06 -25.14 19.16
C GLN A 47 45.07 -24.18 18.51
N CYS A 48 44.87 -23.87 17.22
CA CYS A 48 45.72 -22.95 16.46
C CYS A 48 44.88 -21.84 15.81
N GLY A 49 45.55 -20.85 15.20
CA GLY A 49 44.87 -19.85 14.38
C GLY A 49 44.33 -20.45 13.08
N ASP A 50 43.23 -19.91 12.55
CA ASP A 50 42.64 -20.31 11.26
C ASP A 50 43.59 -20.03 10.08
N SER A 51 44.37 -18.95 10.16
CA SER A 51 45.45 -18.63 9.23
C SER A 51 46.48 -19.77 9.10
N VAL A 52 46.76 -20.49 10.19
CA VAL A 52 47.69 -21.64 10.17
C VAL A 52 47.12 -22.75 9.30
N ILE A 53 45.83 -23.07 9.44
CA ILE A 53 45.17 -24.10 8.62
C ILE A 53 45.15 -23.69 7.15
N TYR A 54 44.86 -22.43 6.82
CA TYR A 54 44.91 -21.96 5.43
C TYR A 54 46.30 -22.07 4.81
N ASN A 55 47.36 -21.79 5.57
CA ASN A 55 48.74 -21.93 5.10
C ASN A 55 49.06 -23.40 4.77
N TRP A 56 48.60 -24.35 5.60
CA TRP A 56 48.83 -25.78 5.36
C TRP A 56 47.98 -26.34 4.21
N LEU A 57 46.73 -25.89 4.05
CA LEU A 57 45.92 -26.22 2.86
C LEU A 57 46.64 -25.76 1.57
N ASN A 58 47.21 -24.55 1.58
CA ASN A 58 47.97 -24.03 0.45
C ASN A 58 49.25 -24.85 0.20
N ARG A 59 50.01 -25.16 1.28
CA ARG A 59 51.23 -25.98 1.19
C ARG A 59 50.97 -27.37 0.60
N PHE A 60 49.84 -27.98 0.94
CA PHE A 60 49.44 -29.29 0.41
C PHE A 60 48.67 -29.25 -0.89
N LYS A 61 48.50 -28.06 -1.48
CA LYS A 61 47.72 -27.84 -2.72
C LYS A 61 46.29 -28.37 -2.62
N ILE A 62 45.69 -28.30 -1.43
CA ILE A 62 44.28 -28.63 -1.23
C ILE A 62 43.46 -27.40 -1.64
N PRO A 63 42.56 -27.52 -2.64
CA PRO A 63 41.81 -26.37 -3.15
C PRO A 63 41.03 -25.71 -2.03
N ARG A 64 41.17 -24.39 -1.89
CA ARG A 64 40.36 -23.63 -0.92
C ARG A 64 38.92 -23.63 -1.41
N ARG A 65 38.03 -24.19 -0.60
CA ARG A 65 36.58 -24.02 -0.74
C ARG A 65 36.27 -22.53 -0.73
N ASN A 66 35.56 -22.06 -1.75
CA ASN A 66 35.21 -20.65 -1.88
C ASN A 66 34.35 -20.22 -0.66
N ARG A 67 34.17 -18.90 -0.45
CA ARG A 67 33.36 -18.37 0.66
C ARG A 67 31.93 -18.93 0.70
N SER A 68 31.41 -19.43 -0.42
CA SER A 68 30.11 -20.12 -0.53
C SER A 68 30.13 -21.59 -0.09
N ASP A 69 31.27 -22.27 -0.18
CA ASP A 69 31.48 -23.68 0.17
C ASP A 69 31.87 -23.89 1.65
N ALA A 70 32.38 -22.83 2.30
CA ALA A 70 32.76 -22.83 3.73
C ALA A 70 31.60 -22.50 4.70
N HIS A 71 30.36 -22.45 4.22
CA HIS A 71 29.16 -22.14 5.02
C HIS A 71 28.33 -23.35 5.50
N PHE A 72 28.92 -24.54 5.48
CA PHE A 72 28.51 -25.68 6.29
C PHE A 72 29.71 -25.92 7.20
N VAL A 73 29.81 -25.45 8.45
CA VAL A 73 29.10 -25.92 9.64
C VAL A 73 29.19 -24.81 10.71
N THR A 74 28.36 -23.78 10.62
CA THR A 74 27.87 -23.13 11.84
C THR A 74 26.43 -23.59 12.02
N PRO A 75 25.89 -23.69 13.24
CA PRO A 75 24.63 -24.37 13.53
C PRO A 75 23.43 -23.55 13.02
N VAL A 76 23.33 -23.37 11.70
CA VAL A 76 22.12 -22.95 11.02
C VAL A 76 21.28 -24.21 10.89
N ARG A 77 20.64 -24.55 12.01
CA ARG A 77 19.66 -25.64 12.16
C ARG A 77 18.87 -25.83 10.86
N ASN A 78 19.05 -27.00 10.23
CA ASN A 78 18.12 -27.66 9.31
C ASN A 78 17.08 -26.78 8.59
N LEU A 79 17.54 -25.82 7.78
CA LEU A 79 16.70 -25.17 6.77
C LEU A 79 16.54 -26.08 5.55
N THR A 80 16.05 -27.30 5.77
CA THR A 80 15.72 -28.25 4.69
C THR A 80 14.53 -27.75 3.90
N VAL A 81 14.36 -28.27 2.68
CA VAL A 81 13.20 -27.92 1.83
C VAL A 81 11.89 -28.23 2.56
N ALA A 82 11.79 -29.42 3.17
CA ALA A 82 10.62 -29.86 3.90
C ALA A 82 10.29 -28.95 5.09
N TRP A 83 11.31 -28.60 5.89
CA TRP A 83 11.10 -27.72 7.05
C TRP A 83 10.70 -26.31 6.64
N LEU A 84 11.35 -25.74 5.61
CA LEU A 84 11.01 -24.42 5.08
C LEU A 84 9.62 -24.40 4.46
N ARG A 85 9.20 -25.44 3.74
CA ARG A 85 7.83 -25.57 3.22
C ARG A 85 6.83 -25.62 4.35
N LYS A 86 7.04 -26.48 5.35
CA LYS A 86 6.15 -26.58 6.51
C LYS A 86 6.00 -25.25 7.25
N LYS A 87 7.12 -24.59 7.58
CA LYS A 87 7.07 -23.32 8.32
C LYS A 87 6.51 -22.15 7.50
N TYR A 88 6.85 -22.08 6.21
CA TYR A 88 6.49 -20.94 5.36
C TYR A 88 5.11 -21.09 4.71
N ILE A 89 4.75 -22.28 4.26
CA ILE A 89 3.48 -22.57 3.58
C ILE A 89 2.45 -23.00 4.62
N ASP A 90 2.67 -24.14 5.28
CA ASP A 90 1.64 -24.79 6.12
C ASP A 90 1.35 -23.98 7.39
N GLU A 91 2.39 -23.52 8.10
CA GLU A 91 2.26 -22.70 9.32
C GLU A 91 2.18 -21.19 9.01
N ASN A 92 2.18 -20.82 7.74
CA ASN A 92 2.00 -19.45 7.25
C ASN A 92 2.97 -18.39 7.81
N LEU A 93 4.12 -18.77 8.38
CA LEU A 93 5.05 -17.81 9.00
C LEU A 93 5.72 -16.88 7.98
N SER A 94 6.13 -15.68 8.43
CA SER A 94 6.89 -14.75 7.60
C SER A 94 8.38 -15.13 7.55
N CYS A 95 9.10 -14.66 6.53
CA CYS A 95 10.56 -14.84 6.48
C CYS A 95 11.28 -14.26 7.70
N SER A 96 10.69 -13.26 8.37
CA SER A 96 11.25 -12.65 9.57
C SER A 96 11.03 -13.52 10.82
N ASP A 97 9.88 -14.19 10.91
CA ASP A 97 9.58 -15.08 12.04
C ASP A 97 10.40 -16.36 11.93
N ILE A 98 10.49 -16.92 10.73
CA ILE A 98 11.36 -18.07 10.43
C ILE A 98 12.83 -17.71 10.70
N ALA A 99 13.26 -16.49 10.37
CA ALA A 99 14.60 -16.01 10.65
C ALA A 99 14.91 -15.99 12.16
N LYS A 100 13.97 -15.53 13.00
CA LYS A 100 14.10 -15.60 14.47
C LYS A 100 14.20 -17.03 14.97
N ILE A 101 13.31 -17.91 14.51
CA ILE A 101 13.28 -19.33 14.90
C ILE A 101 14.57 -20.06 14.49
N SER A 102 15.11 -19.72 13.33
CA SER A 102 16.28 -20.36 12.73
C SER A 102 17.60 -19.66 13.06
N ASN A 103 17.54 -18.63 13.92
CA ASN A 103 18.67 -17.77 14.28
C ASN A 103 19.52 -17.33 13.07
N CYS A 104 18.84 -16.83 12.02
CA CYS A 104 19.50 -16.39 10.80
C CYS A 104 18.88 -15.10 10.27
N SER A 105 19.49 -14.49 9.25
CA SER A 105 18.93 -13.27 8.66
C SER A 105 17.66 -13.57 7.84
N ARG A 106 16.72 -12.63 7.81
CA ARG A 106 15.56 -12.66 6.89
C ARG A 106 15.98 -12.88 5.43
N SER A 107 17.09 -12.26 5.03
CA SER A 107 17.65 -12.38 3.69
C SER A 107 18.13 -13.80 3.39
N SER A 108 18.68 -14.51 4.40
CA SER A 108 19.08 -15.91 4.29
C SER A 108 17.88 -16.82 4.01
N ILE A 109 16.75 -16.61 4.69
CA ILE A 109 15.50 -17.33 4.43
C ILE A 109 14.97 -17.03 3.02
N SER A 110 14.90 -15.75 2.64
CA SER A 110 14.45 -15.32 1.30
C SER A 110 15.28 -15.94 0.16
N ARG A 111 16.60 -16.05 0.36
CA ARG A 111 17.51 -16.67 -0.60
C ARG A 111 17.30 -18.18 -0.67
N ARG A 112 17.10 -18.87 0.47
CA ARG A 112 16.81 -20.31 0.47
C ARG A 112 15.45 -20.66 -0.14
N LEU A 113 14.41 -19.87 0.12
CA LEU A 113 13.12 -20.05 -0.55
C LEU A 113 13.27 -19.96 -2.08
N GLY A 114 14.05 -18.99 -2.58
CA GLY A 114 14.38 -18.89 -4.00
C GLY A 114 15.18 -20.08 -4.52
N LYS A 115 16.22 -20.53 -3.79
CA LYS A 115 17.04 -21.70 -4.16
C LYS A 115 16.22 -22.99 -4.23
N PHE A 116 15.19 -23.14 -3.39
CA PHE A 116 14.34 -24.33 -3.32
C PHE A 116 13.05 -24.22 -4.15
N GLY A 117 12.90 -23.17 -4.95
CA GLY A 117 11.70 -22.96 -5.77
C GLY A 117 10.42 -22.79 -4.96
N ILE A 118 10.50 -22.35 -3.70
CA ILE A 118 9.33 -22.10 -2.87
C ILE A 118 8.79 -20.70 -3.23
N PRO A 119 7.55 -20.59 -3.73
CA PRO A 119 7.02 -19.32 -4.22
C PRO A 119 6.91 -18.32 -3.07
N LYS A 120 7.51 -17.14 -3.25
CA LYS A 120 7.43 -16.06 -2.25
C LYS A 120 6.00 -15.56 -2.18
N LYS A 121 5.43 -15.52 -0.98
CA LYS A 121 4.13 -14.86 -0.74
C LYS A 121 4.20 -13.44 -1.27
N ILE A 122 3.31 -13.13 -2.20
CA ILE A 122 3.06 -11.76 -2.64
C ILE A 122 2.39 -11.07 -1.46
N ILE A 123 3.17 -10.38 -0.63
CA ILE A 123 2.58 -9.52 0.41
C ILE A 123 1.86 -8.39 -0.33
N PRO A 124 0.53 -8.25 -0.21
CA PRO A 124 -0.15 -7.07 -0.70
C PRO A 124 0.52 -5.87 -0.04
N LYS A 125 1.05 -4.92 -0.81
CA LYS A 125 1.83 -3.79 -0.27
C LYS A 125 1.09 -3.16 0.91
N ILE A 126 1.60 -3.38 2.13
CA ILE A 126 1.24 -2.56 3.29
C ILE A 126 1.61 -1.13 2.90
N GLN A 127 0.63 -0.24 2.81
CA GLN A 127 0.86 1.15 2.40
C GLN A 127 1.70 1.86 3.47
N LEU A 128 3.02 1.86 3.30
CA LEU A 128 3.93 2.65 4.12
C LEU A 128 3.53 4.12 4.00
N LYS A 129 3.28 4.79 5.14
CA LYS A 129 2.99 6.23 5.18
C LYS A 129 4.20 6.99 4.64
N LYS A 130 4.03 7.66 3.49
CA LYS A 130 5.09 8.47 2.86
C LYS A 130 5.50 9.63 3.77
N SER A 131 6.81 9.89 3.87
CA SER A 131 7.37 11.00 4.66
C SER A 131 6.97 12.37 4.07
N LYS A 132 7.02 13.44 4.89
CA LYS A 132 6.72 14.82 4.44
C LYS A 132 7.58 15.24 3.23
N ILE A 133 8.86 14.88 3.24
CA ILE A 133 9.82 15.15 2.16
C ILE A 133 9.42 14.42 0.87
N GLN A 134 9.06 13.14 0.97
CA GLN A 134 8.58 12.36 -0.19
C GLN A 134 7.28 12.94 -0.74
N LYS A 135 6.34 13.37 0.11
CA LYS A 135 5.10 14.02 -0.33
C LYS A 135 5.37 15.33 -1.07
N LYS A 136 6.29 16.18 -0.57
CA LYS A 136 6.68 17.45 -1.21
C LYS A 136 7.34 17.22 -2.57
N SER A 137 8.27 16.27 -2.67
CA SER A 137 8.92 15.88 -3.92
C SER A 137 7.91 15.36 -4.97
N MET A 138 6.98 14.49 -4.56
CA MET A 138 5.90 13.97 -5.41
C MET A 138 4.87 15.05 -5.83
N SER A 139 4.84 16.16 -5.11
CA SER A 139 3.96 17.31 -5.36
C SER A 139 4.64 18.39 -6.23
N SER A 140 5.91 18.21 -6.62
CA SER A 140 6.59 19.15 -7.51
C SER A 140 5.97 19.18 -8.91
N LYS A 141 5.93 20.35 -9.56
CA LYS A 141 5.37 20.53 -10.91
C LYS A 141 6.01 19.59 -11.93
N LYS A 142 7.33 19.43 -11.86
CA LYS A 142 8.12 18.52 -12.72
C LYS A 142 7.71 17.06 -12.53
N MET A 143 7.60 16.58 -11.29
CA MET A 143 7.19 15.21 -10.99
C MET A 143 5.73 14.94 -11.38
N ARG A 144 4.81 15.90 -11.15
CA ARG A 144 3.42 15.79 -11.61
C ARG A 144 3.32 15.65 -13.13
N LYS A 145 4.08 16.46 -13.89
CA LYS A 145 4.12 16.37 -15.35
C LYS A 145 4.67 15.02 -15.82
N PHE A 146 5.75 14.54 -15.21
CA PHE A 146 6.32 13.23 -15.50
C PHE A 146 5.32 12.09 -15.25
N LEU A 147 4.67 12.07 -14.08
CA LEU A 147 3.67 11.05 -13.73
C LEU A 147 2.45 11.09 -14.64
N SER A 148 1.99 12.30 -15.00
CA SER A 148 0.89 12.49 -15.96
C SER A 148 1.25 11.91 -17.32
N ASN A 149 2.43 12.24 -17.87
CA ASN A 149 2.89 11.70 -19.15
C ASN A 149 3.04 10.17 -19.12
N LYS A 150 3.59 9.61 -18.04
CA LYS A 150 3.72 8.17 -17.86
C LYS A 150 2.35 7.47 -17.80
N MET A 151 1.37 8.07 -17.12
CA MET A 151 0.00 7.54 -17.10
C MET A 151 -0.67 7.65 -18.46
N LYS A 152 -0.56 8.79 -19.16
CA LYS A 152 -1.09 8.94 -20.52
C LYS A 152 -0.55 7.87 -21.47
N LYS A 153 0.75 7.55 -21.38
CA LYS A 153 1.35 6.46 -22.17
C LYS A 153 0.76 5.09 -21.81
N LYS A 154 0.53 4.80 -20.53
CA LYS A 154 -0.17 3.57 -20.11
C LYS A 154 -1.61 3.52 -20.60
N TRP A 155 -2.29 4.65 -20.61
CA TRP A 155 -3.63 4.79 -21.19
C TRP A 155 -3.62 4.67 -22.72
N GLN A 156 -2.53 4.37 -23.42
CA GLN A 156 -2.57 3.99 -24.84
C GLN A 156 -2.76 2.48 -25.05
N ASP A 157 -2.43 1.68 -24.03
CA ASP A 157 -2.57 0.22 -24.04
C ASP A 157 -4.05 -0.20 -23.90
N PRO A 158 -4.63 -0.91 -24.89
CA PRO A 158 -6.02 -1.35 -24.88
C PRO A 158 -6.37 -2.28 -23.70
N GLU A 159 -5.51 -3.24 -23.36
CA GLU A 159 -5.77 -4.18 -22.25
C GLU A 159 -5.78 -3.43 -20.92
N PHE A 160 -4.86 -2.46 -20.76
CA PHE A 160 -4.83 -1.63 -19.57
C PHE A 160 -6.07 -0.74 -19.44
N ARG A 161 -6.57 -0.18 -20.55
CA ARG A 161 -7.83 0.61 -20.57
C ARG A 161 -9.01 -0.24 -20.11
N GLU A 162 -9.15 -1.43 -20.68
CA GLU A 162 -10.26 -2.33 -20.38
C GLU A 162 -10.22 -2.81 -18.93
N TYR A 163 -9.04 -3.21 -18.46
CA TYR A 163 -8.81 -3.52 -17.05
C TYR A 163 -9.23 -2.35 -16.15
N MET A 164 -8.77 -1.13 -16.44
CA MET A 164 -9.12 0.04 -15.64
C MET A 164 -10.61 0.38 -15.68
N ALA A 165 -11.27 0.23 -16.83
CA ALA A 165 -12.72 0.40 -16.97
C ALA A 165 -13.49 -0.62 -16.12
N SER A 166 -13.08 -1.89 -16.12
CA SER A 166 -13.69 -2.94 -15.30
C SER A 166 -13.56 -2.65 -13.79
N VAL A 167 -12.39 -2.15 -13.36
CA VAL A 167 -12.13 -1.76 -11.97
C VAL A 167 -13.00 -0.57 -11.56
N LEU A 168 -13.12 0.44 -12.43
CA LEU A 168 -13.97 1.60 -12.19
C LEU A 168 -15.45 1.21 -12.10
N LYS A 169 -15.92 0.33 -12.99
CA LYS A 169 -17.30 -0.21 -12.98
C LYS A 169 -17.58 -0.99 -11.69
N ARG A 170 -16.66 -1.86 -11.26
CA ARG A 170 -16.78 -2.59 -9.98
C ARG A 170 -16.84 -1.63 -8.79
N ARG A 171 -16.00 -0.59 -8.80
CA ARG A 171 -15.98 0.42 -7.74
C ARG A 171 -17.24 1.29 -7.73
N TRP A 172 -17.85 1.54 -8.88
CA TRP A 172 -19.12 2.25 -9.00
C TRP A 172 -20.31 1.42 -8.51
N ASN A 173 -20.26 0.11 -8.71
CA ASN A 173 -21.30 -0.81 -8.24
C ASN A 173 -21.29 -1.00 -6.71
N ASP A 174 -20.16 -0.76 -6.03
CA ASP A 174 -20.10 -0.74 -4.56
C ASP A 174 -20.87 0.49 -4.02
N PRO A 175 -21.99 0.31 -3.27
CA PRO A 175 -22.79 1.40 -2.76
C PRO A 175 -22.02 2.39 -1.88
N LYS A 176 -21.06 1.90 -1.08
CA LYS A 176 -20.25 2.73 -0.18
C LYS A 176 -19.26 3.56 -0.98
N CYS A 177 -18.54 2.94 -1.92
CA CYS A 177 -17.61 3.65 -2.80
C CYS A 177 -18.33 4.70 -3.66
N ARG A 178 -19.50 4.37 -4.21
CA ARG A 178 -20.35 5.29 -4.97
C ARG A 178 -20.77 6.48 -4.12
N ALA A 179 -21.34 6.24 -2.93
CA ALA A 179 -21.75 7.30 -2.02
C ALA A 179 -20.59 8.22 -1.61
N ASP A 180 -19.42 7.65 -1.31
CA ASP A 180 -18.21 8.41 -0.96
C ASP A 180 -17.69 9.27 -2.12
N MET A 181 -17.70 8.75 -3.35
CA MET A 181 -17.28 9.50 -4.53
C MET A 181 -18.26 10.64 -4.83
N ILE A 182 -19.56 10.35 -4.80
CA ILE A 182 -20.63 11.35 -4.95
C ILE A 182 -20.44 12.45 -3.89
N LYS A 183 -20.34 12.10 -2.61
CA LYS A 183 -20.16 13.05 -1.50
C LYS A 183 -18.90 13.92 -1.66
N LYS A 184 -17.77 13.35 -2.10
CA LYS A 184 -16.52 14.09 -2.32
C LYS A 184 -16.63 15.05 -3.51
N HIS A 185 -17.34 14.65 -4.56
CA HIS A 185 -17.60 15.51 -5.71
C HIS A 185 -18.49 16.69 -5.33
N TYR A 186 -19.62 16.42 -4.66
CA TYR A 186 -20.54 17.45 -4.16
C TYR A 186 -19.82 18.46 -3.24
N LYS A 187 -19.01 18.01 -2.27
CA LYS A 187 -18.26 18.91 -1.38
C LYS A 187 -17.23 19.81 -2.07
N LYS A 188 -16.71 19.41 -3.24
CA LYS A 188 -15.64 20.16 -3.92
C LYS A 188 -16.18 21.23 -4.86
N VAL A 189 -17.37 21.02 -5.40
CA VAL A 189 -17.93 21.83 -6.49
C VAL A 189 -19.14 22.66 -6.04
N ARG A 190 -19.74 22.33 -4.89
CA ARG A 190 -20.96 22.96 -4.36
C ARG A 190 -20.72 23.60 -2.98
N PRO A 191 -21.42 24.70 -2.62
CA PRO A 191 -22.39 25.39 -3.45
C PRO A 191 -21.70 26.19 -4.59
N THR A 192 -22.33 26.15 -5.75
CA THR A 192 -22.04 26.94 -6.94
C THR A 192 -22.40 28.41 -6.70
N THR A 193 -21.88 29.32 -7.51
CA THR A 193 -22.19 30.75 -7.37
C THR A 193 -23.68 31.05 -7.38
N PRO A 194 -24.51 30.49 -8.30
CA PRO A 194 -25.95 30.75 -8.30
C PRO A 194 -26.66 30.21 -7.05
N GLU A 195 -26.23 29.06 -6.52
CA GLU A 195 -26.78 28.53 -5.25
C GLU A 195 -26.45 29.44 -4.07
N LYS A 196 -25.25 30.02 -4.01
CA LYS A 196 -24.90 30.97 -2.95
C LYS A 196 -25.77 32.22 -3.00
N ILE A 197 -25.91 32.82 -4.18
CA ILE A 197 -26.75 34.00 -4.38
C ILE A 197 -28.19 33.69 -3.97
N PHE A 198 -28.71 32.52 -4.35
CA PHE A 198 -30.05 32.09 -3.97
C PHE A 198 -30.21 31.92 -2.44
N ASP A 199 -29.25 31.25 -1.78
CA ASP A 199 -29.25 31.06 -0.33
C ASP A 199 -29.18 32.41 0.42
N GLU A 200 -28.46 33.40 -0.13
CA GLU A 200 -28.33 34.75 0.44
C GLU A 200 -29.61 35.59 0.35
N ILE A 201 -30.39 35.45 -0.72
CA ILE A 201 -31.62 36.25 -0.93
C ILE A 201 -32.87 35.60 -0.36
N THR A 202 -32.82 34.32 0.02
CA THR A 202 -33.99 33.56 0.46
C THR A 202 -34.11 33.45 1.98
N PRO A 203 -35.35 33.29 2.50
CA PRO A 203 -35.57 33.18 3.95
C PRO A 203 -35.04 31.86 4.55
N ASP A 204 -34.70 31.89 5.85
CA ASP A 204 -34.10 30.78 6.62
C ASP A 204 -34.91 29.47 6.64
N ASN A 205 -36.19 29.51 6.29
CA ASN A 205 -37.02 28.31 6.16
C ASN A 205 -36.67 27.50 4.89
N ILE A 206 -35.88 28.04 3.97
CA ILE A 206 -35.34 27.36 2.79
C ILE A 206 -33.92 26.88 3.12
N LYS A 207 -33.73 25.56 3.15
CA LYS A 207 -32.48 24.95 3.55
C LYS A 207 -31.71 24.43 2.34
N TYR A 208 -30.46 24.85 2.20
CA TYR A 208 -29.52 24.24 1.26
C TYR A 208 -29.26 22.76 1.57
N VAL A 209 -29.55 21.89 0.60
CA VAL A 209 -29.32 20.44 0.66
C VAL A 209 -28.56 19.88 -0.55
N GLY A 210 -28.19 20.74 -1.50
CA GLY A 210 -27.44 20.42 -2.73
C GLY A 210 -26.03 19.89 -2.49
N ASN A 211 -25.59 19.79 -1.24
CA ASN A 211 -24.35 19.12 -0.83
C ASN A 211 -24.50 17.59 -0.67
N GLY A 212 -25.65 17.01 -1.05
CA GLY A 212 -25.93 15.59 -0.87
C GLY A 212 -26.49 15.22 0.50
N SER A 213 -26.98 16.18 1.30
CA SER A 213 -27.49 15.92 2.66
C SER A 213 -28.90 15.34 2.71
N TRP A 214 -29.66 15.39 1.62
CA TRP A 214 -31.02 14.87 1.56
C TRP A 214 -31.32 14.18 0.22
N TRP A 215 -31.73 12.91 0.24
CA TRP A 215 -31.99 12.12 -0.97
C TRP A 215 -33.41 11.59 -0.98
N ARG A 216 -34.04 11.57 -2.15
CA ARG A 216 -35.36 10.98 -2.38
C ARG A 216 -35.29 9.98 -3.52
N LYS A 217 -35.93 8.83 -3.34
CA LYS A 217 -36.14 7.85 -4.41
C LYS A 217 -37.32 8.32 -5.27
N LEU A 218 -37.09 8.48 -6.57
CA LEU A 218 -38.08 8.82 -7.59
C LEU A 218 -38.74 7.55 -8.16
N PRO A 219 -39.90 7.66 -8.84
CA PRO A 219 -40.65 6.51 -9.34
C PRO A 219 -39.90 5.68 -10.39
N ASN A 220 -38.99 6.32 -11.13
CA ASN A 220 -38.10 5.67 -12.10
C ASN A 220 -36.97 4.84 -11.44
N GLY A 221 -37.00 4.66 -10.12
CA GLY A 221 -36.01 3.90 -9.35
C GLY A 221 -34.74 4.68 -9.00
N GLN A 222 -34.58 5.90 -9.49
CA GLN A 222 -33.40 6.73 -9.24
C GLN A 222 -33.49 7.46 -7.91
N TYR A 223 -32.33 7.86 -7.38
CA TYR A 223 -32.25 8.75 -6.22
C TYR A 223 -31.84 10.14 -6.68
N LYS A 224 -32.59 11.16 -6.27
CA LYS A 224 -32.29 12.57 -6.54
C LYS A 224 -32.09 13.34 -5.24
N ASN A 225 -31.12 14.24 -5.27
CA ASN A 225 -30.86 15.25 -4.26
C ASN A 225 -31.14 16.62 -4.91
N PRO A 226 -32.10 17.41 -4.41
CA PRO A 226 -32.38 18.77 -4.84
C PRO A 226 -31.33 19.73 -4.29
N ASP A 227 -31.32 20.95 -4.81
CA ASP A 227 -30.41 21.99 -4.33
C ASP A 227 -30.91 22.59 -3.01
N PHE A 228 -32.22 22.85 -2.89
CA PHE A 228 -32.84 23.37 -1.67
C PHE A 228 -34.12 22.62 -1.29
N LYS A 229 -34.44 22.65 0.01
CA LYS A 229 -35.66 22.08 0.58
C LYS A 229 -36.31 23.06 1.54
N ILE A 230 -37.63 23.20 1.44
CA ILE A 230 -38.40 24.05 2.35
C ILE A 230 -38.72 23.27 3.63
N LYS A 231 -38.39 23.86 4.79
CA LYS A 231 -38.57 23.23 6.11
C LYS A 231 -40.06 23.05 6.40
N GLY A 232 -40.46 21.85 6.80
CA GLY A 232 -41.85 21.53 7.14
C GLY A 232 -42.79 21.34 5.95
N GLN A 233 -42.31 21.51 4.71
CA GLN A 233 -43.12 21.34 3.50
C GLN A 233 -42.54 20.27 2.57
N SER A 234 -43.42 19.62 1.79
CA SER A 234 -43.02 18.72 0.69
C SER A 234 -42.71 19.52 -0.57
N LYS A 235 -41.86 20.54 -0.46
CA LYS A 235 -41.47 21.43 -1.57
C LYS A 235 -39.95 21.53 -1.68
N VAL A 236 -39.44 21.53 -2.90
CA VAL A 236 -38.01 21.60 -3.21
C VAL A 236 -37.75 22.63 -4.31
N ILE A 237 -36.52 23.13 -4.35
CA ILE A 237 -36.06 24.08 -5.39
C ILE A 237 -34.78 23.54 -6.03
N GLU A 238 -34.70 23.64 -7.36
CA GLU A 238 -33.53 23.27 -8.16
C GLU A 238 -33.02 24.47 -8.96
N ILE A 239 -31.70 24.61 -9.05
CA ILE A 239 -31.01 25.66 -9.79
C ILE A 239 -30.27 25.03 -10.98
N PHE A 240 -30.77 25.31 -12.17
CA PHE A 240 -30.28 24.72 -13.42
C PHE A 240 -29.17 25.60 -14.03
N GLY A 241 -28.04 24.97 -14.39
CA GLY A 241 -26.92 25.64 -15.03
C GLY A 241 -27.07 25.72 -16.55
N ASN A 242 -26.99 26.93 -17.12
CA ASN A 242 -27.25 27.13 -18.56
C ASN A 242 -26.28 26.37 -19.48
N TYR A 243 -25.06 26.10 -19.02
CA TYR A 243 -24.02 25.41 -19.80
C TYR A 243 -24.23 23.89 -19.86
N TRP A 244 -24.71 23.28 -18.77
CA TRP A 244 -24.81 21.83 -18.63
C TRP A 244 -26.09 21.26 -19.25
N HIS A 245 -27.15 22.07 -19.36
CA HIS A 245 -28.45 21.65 -19.92
C HIS A 245 -28.63 22.01 -21.40
N ARG A 246 -27.54 22.38 -22.11
CA ARG A 246 -27.58 22.78 -23.53
C ARG A 246 -27.82 21.64 -24.51
N LYS A 247 -27.72 20.37 -24.09
CA LYS A 247 -27.68 19.19 -25.00
C LYS A 247 -28.86 18.22 -24.87
N GLY A 248 -29.91 18.54 -24.11
CA GLY A 248 -31.17 17.81 -24.16
C GLY A 248 -31.07 16.33 -23.74
N THR A 249 -30.30 16.03 -22.70
CA THR A 249 -30.44 14.74 -22.01
C THR A 249 -31.78 14.66 -21.29
N MET A 250 -32.30 13.46 -21.01
CA MET A 250 -33.65 13.25 -20.44
C MET A 250 -33.92 13.99 -19.11
N TYR A 251 -32.87 14.44 -18.39
CA TYR A 251 -32.96 15.23 -17.14
C TYR A 251 -32.78 16.74 -17.35
N ASP A 252 -32.55 17.17 -18.59
CA ASP A 252 -32.47 18.57 -18.99
C ASP A 252 -33.86 19.16 -19.30
N ASN A 253 -34.93 18.38 -19.11
CA ASN A 253 -36.32 18.83 -19.26
C ASN A 253 -36.90 19.18 -17.87
N PRO A 254 -37.05 20.47 -17.54
CA PRO A 254 -37.64 20.92 -16.27
C PRO A 254 -39.00 20.28 -15.99
N SER A 255 -39.85 20.18 -17.02
CA SER A 255 -41.21 19.64 -16.88
C SER A 255 -41.21 18.17 -16.45
N TYR A 256 -40.31 17.36 -17.03
CA TYR A 256 -40.20 15.95 -16.66
C TYR A 256 -39.73 15.77 -15.21
N LEU A 257 -38.77 16.58 -14.76
CA LEU A 257 -38.29 16.52 -13.38
C LEU A 257 -39.39 16.94 -12.38
N ILE A 258 -40.13 18.00 -12.70
CA ILE A 258 -41.27 18.46 -11.90
C ILE A 258 -42.31 17.34 -11.79
N GLU A 259 -42.64 16.67 -12.89
CA GLU A 259 -43.59 15.55 -12.90
C GLU A 259 -43.10 14.37 -12.02
N LEU A 260 -41.81 14.04 -12.07
CA LEU A 260 -41.24 12.97 -11.24
C LEU A 260 -41.31 13.29 -9.75
N TYR A 261 -41.04 14.53 -9.35
CA TYR A 261 -41.22 14.96 -7.97
C TYR A 261 -42.69 14.94 -7.56
N LYS A 262 -43.59 15.40 -8.45
CA LYS A 262 -45.04 15.41 -8.20
C LYS A 262 -45.58 14.02 -7.92
N LYS A 263 -45.13 13.01 -8.68
CA LYS A 263 -45.49 11.59 -8.47
C LYS A 263 -45.06 11.02 -7.12
N VAL A 264 -44.10 11.64 -6.43
CA VAL A 264 -43.70 11.25 -5.06
C VAL A 264 -44.22 12.20 -3.98
N GLY A 265 -45.19 13.05 -4.34
CA GLY A 265 -45.87 13.99 -3.44
C GLY A 265 -45.02 15.22 -3.09
N ILE A 266 -44.10 15.62 -3.97
CA ILE A 266 -43.22 16.77 -3.75
C ILE A 266 -43.43 17.78 -4.88
N ASP A 267 -43.66 19.05 -4.52
CA ASP A 267 -43.68 20.13 -5.51
C ASP A 267 -42.26 20.65 -5.74
N CYS A 268 -41.92 20.92 -6.99
CA CYS A 268 -40.59 21.36 -7.40
C CYS A 268 -40.69 22.69 -8.15
N LEU A 269 -39.92 23.69 -7.72
CA LEU A 269 -39.70 24.94 -8.44
C LEU A 269 -38.28 24.93 -9.02
N ILE A 270 -38.13 25.38 -10.26
CA ILE A 270 -36.85 25.39 -10.97
C ILE A 270 -36.50 26.82 -11.36
N PHE A 271 -35.28 27.24 -11.05
CA PHE A 271 -34.70 28.49 -11.53
C PHE A 271 -33.50 28.20 -12.43
N TRP A 272 -33.40 28.94 -13.53
CA TRP A 272 -32.19 28.94 -14.34
C TRP A 272 -31.16 29.91 -13.77
N GLU A 273 -29.88 29.56 -13.87
CA GLU A 273 -28.76 30.41 -13.43
C GLU A 273 -28.85 31.85 -13.99
N ARG A 274 -29.38 32.02 -15.22
CA ARG A 274 -29.57 33.36 -15.81
C ARG A 274 -30.62 34.18 -15.07
N GLU A 275 -31.67 33.56 -14.57
CA GLU A 275 -32.74 34.26 -13.84
C GLU A 275 -32.21 34.79 -12.51
N ILE A 276 -31.39 33.99 -11.82
CA ILE A 276 -30.73 34.37 -10.57
C ILE A 276 -29.76 35.53 -10.78
N HIS A 277 -28.96 35.50 -11.85
CA HIS A 277 -28.03 36.60 -12.15
C HIS A 277 -28.73 37.87 -12.63
N ASN A 278 -29.80 37.74 -13.43
CA ASN A 278 -30.43 38.88 -14.09
C ASN A 278 -31.45 39.60 -13.19
N ASN A 279 -32.20 38.90 -12.34
CA ASN A 279 -33.28 39.52 -11.57
C ASN A 279 -33.58 38.75 -10.26
N GLN A 280 -32.75 39.00 -9.24
CA GLN A 280 -32.88 38.38 -7.92
C GLN A 280 -34.22 38.69 -7.24
N SER A 281 -34.74 39.92 -7.39
CA SER A 281 -36.02 40.32 -6.80
C SER A 281 -37.19 39.50 -7.34
N LYS A 282 -37.22 39.24 -8.66
CA LYS A 282 -38.24 38.39 -9.28
C LYS A 282 -38.12 36.93 -8.82
N VAL A 283 -36.90 36.42 -8.69
CA VAL A 283 -36.64 35.07 -8.15
C VAL A 283 -37.14 34.95 -6.71
N LEU A 284 -36.88 35.96 -5.88
CA LEU A 284 -37.37 36.00 -4.50
C LEU A 284 -38.91 36.05 -4.46
N GLU A 285 -39.53 36.92 -5.24
CA GLU A 285 -41.00 37.02 -5.32
C GLU A 285 -41.65 35.69 -5.73
N GLN A 286 -41.11 35.03 -6.76
CA GLN A 286 -41.58 33.71 -7.20
C GLN A 286 -41.38 32.64 -6.12
N THR A 287 -40.26 32.70 -5.40
CA THR A 287 -39.97 31.79 -4.29
C THR A 287 -40.97 31.99 -3.14
N LEU A 288 -41.25 33.24 -2.76
CA LEU A 288 -42.19 33.59 -1.70
C LEU A 288 -43.64 33.20 -2.05
N ARG A 289 -44.03 33.26 -3.32
CA ARG A 289 -45.33 32.75 -3.80
C ARG A 289 -45.43 31.23 -3.78
N PHE A 290 -44.29 30.55 -3.88
CA PHE A 290 -44.24 29.09 -3.96
C PHE A 290 -44.23 28.42 -2.59
N ILE A 291 -43.63 29.05 -1.57
CA ILE A 291 -43.63 28.56 -0.18
C ILE A 291 -45.01 28.68 0.47
#